data_AF-A0A7Z9WH16-F1
#
_entry.id   AF-A0A7Z9WH16-F1
#
_cell.length_a   1.000
_cell.length_b   1.000
_cell.length_c   1.000
_cell.angle_alpha   90.00
_cell.angle_beta   90.00
_cell.angle_gamma   90.00
#
_symmetry.space_group_name_H-M   'P 1'
#
loop_
_entity.id
_entity.type
_entity.pdbx_description
1 polymer ?
#
loop_
_entity_poly.entity_id
_entity_poly.type
_entity_poly.pdbx_seq_one_letter_code
_entity_poly.pdbx_strand_id
1 'polypeptide(L)' 'MTSEQEAILKATKEIIVKFIETGRIFPGQFEEVFKKAYKTISDCVKGEN' A
#
# COMPACT_ATOMS: atom_id res chain seq x y z
N MET A 1 16.34 -6.28 -2.78
CA MET A 1 15.27 -5.27 -2.63
C MET A 1 15.96 -3.93 -2.51
N THR A 2 15.54 -2.92 -3.28
CA THR A 2 16.12 -1.57 -3.15
C THR A 2 15.53 -0.86 -1.94
N SER A 3 16.22 0.16 -1.42
CA SER A 3 15.70 1.00 -0.32
C SER A 3 14.37 1.67 -0.68
N GLU A 4 14.17 2.01 -1.97
CA GLU A 4 12.92 2.51 -2.50
C GLU A 4 11.79 1.47 -2.41
N GLN A 5 12.04 0.22 -2.87
CA GLN A 5 11.06 -0.86 -2.78
C GLN A 5 10.66 -1.14 -1.32
N GLU A 6 11.62 -1.09 -0.40
CA GLU A 6 11.36 -1.21 1.04
C GLU A 6 10.48 -0.08 1.57
N ALA A 7 10.74 1.16 1.17
CA ALA A 7 9.94 2.31 1.57
C ALA A 7 8.49 2.18 1.06
N ILE A 8 8.30 1.81 -0.21
CA ILE A 8 6.99 1.59 -0.83
C ILE A 8 6.23 0.48 -0.07
N LEU A 9 6.87 -0.65 0.23
CA LEU A 9 6.24 -1.75 0.95
C LEU A 9 5.84 -1.36 2.38
N LYS A 10 6.70 -0.63 3.10
CA LYS A 10 6.41 -0.15 4.47
C LYS A 10 5.22 0.80 4.47
N ALA A 11 5.23 1.80 3.59
CA ALA A 11 4.13 2.75 3.45
C ALA A 11 2.81 2.06 3.09
N THR A 12 2.83 1.14 2.12
CA THR A 12 1.65 0.36 1.72
C THR A 12 1.09 -0.42 2.91
N LYS A 13 1.94 -1.14 3.64
CA LYS A 13 1.53 -1.91 4.84
C LYS A 13 0.89 -0.99 5.89
N GLU A 14 1.52 0.13 6.23
CA GLU A 14 1.02 1.03 7.27
C GLU A 14 -0.34 1.63 6.93
N ILE A 15 -0.54 2.06 5.68
CA ILE A 15 -1.83 2.59 5.21
C ILE A 15 -2.93 1.53 5.29
N ILE A 16 -2.66 0.32 4.76
CA ILE A 16 -3.66 -0.75 4.73
C ILE A 16 -4.00 -1.23 6.14
N VAL A 17 -3.00 -1.41 7.02
CA VAL A 17 -3.24 -1.77 8.43
C VAL A 17 -4.08 -0.70 9.12
N LYS A 18 -3.81 0.60 8.90
CA LYS A 18 -4.60 1.68 9.49
C LYS A 18 -6.05 1.66 9.00
N PHE A 19 -6.30 1.37 7.73
CA PHE A 19 -7.66 1.25 7.20
C PHE A 19 -8.42 0.04 7.76
N ILE A 20 -7.72 -1.07 8.02
CA ILE A 20 -8.33 -2.23 8.69
C ILE A 20 -8.63 -1.92 10.15
N GLU A 21 -7.68 -1.34 10.89
CA GLU A 21 -7.84 -0.93 12.29
C GLU A 21 -9.00 0.05 12.50
N THR A 22 -9.22 0.95 11.54
CA THR A 22 -10.30 1.95 11.58
C THR A 22 -11.63 1.43 11.00
N GLY A 23 -11.69 0.16 10.57
CA GLY A 23 -12.88 -0.44 9.99
C GLY A 23 -13.27 0.11 8.61
N ARG A 24 -12.35 0.80 7.92
CA ARG A 24 -12.56 1.32 6.56
C ARG A 24 -12.37 0.25 5.47
N ILE A 25 -11.59 -0.79 5.76
CA ILE A 25 -11.36 -1.94 4.87
C ILE A 25 -11.60 -3.23 5.65
N PHE A 26 -12.30 -4.17 5.05
CA PHE A 26 -12.46 -5.51 5.62
C PHE A 26 -11.18 -6.35 5.41
N PRO A 27 -10.69 -7.11 6.42
CA PRO A 27 -9.48 -7.94 6.28
C PRO A 27 -9.51 -8.90 5.09
N GLY A 28 -10.68 -9.45 4.74
CA GLY A 28 -10.83 -10.34 3.58
C GLY A 28 -10.59 -9.69 2.22
N GLN A 29 -10.55 -8.35 2.14
CA GLN A 29 -10.23 -7.62 0.92
C GLN A 29 -8.74 -7.26 0.82
N PHE A 30 -7.92 -7.64 1.81
CA PHE A 30 -6.52 -7.21 1.96
C PHE A 30 -5.70 -7.37 0.68
N GLU A 31 -5.77 -8.53 0.01
CA GLU A 31 -4.93 -8.80 -1.17
C GLU A 31 -5.17 -7.78 -2.29
N GLU A 32 -6.44 -7.54 -2.63
CA GLU A 32 -6.82 -6.63 -3.70
C GLU A 32 -6.46 -5.18 -3.34
N VAL A 33 -6.79 -4.74 -2.12
CA VAL A 33 -6.54 -3.36 -1.70
C VAL A 33 -5.04 -3.06 -1.53
N PHE A 34 -4.25 -4.05 -1.09
CA PHE A 34 -2.81 -3.91 -0.92
C PHE A 34 -2.13 -3.73 -2.28
N LYS A 35 -2.50 -4.55 -3.29
CA LYS A 35 -1.97 -4.42 -4.66
C LYS A 35 -2.29 -3.05 -5.27
N LYS A 36 -3.52 -2.56 -5.07
CA LYS A 36 -3.95 -1.23 -5.53
C LYS A 36 -3.12 -0.12 -4.86
N ALA A 37 -3.02 -0.14 -3.53
CA ALA A 37 -2.26 0.86 -2.78
C ALA A 37 -0.77 0.83 -3.14
N TYR A 38 -0.17 -0.36 -3.25
CA TYR A 38 1.22 -0.53 -3.67
C TYR A 38 1.46 0.11 -5.04
N LYS A 39 0.58 -0.15 -6.02
CA LYS A 39 0.67 0.47 -7.34
C LYS A 39 0.56 1.99 -7.24
N THR A 40 -0.45 2.52 -6.57
CA THR A 40 -0.62 3.97 -6.42
C THR A 40 0.60 4.66 -5.81
N ILE A 41 1.20 4.05 -4.78
CA ILE A 41 2.39 4.60 -4.12
C ILE A 41 3.61 4.48 -5.03
N SER A 42 3.81 3.33 -5.68
CA SER A 42 4.91 3.13 -6.63
C SER A 42 4.84 4.11 -7.80
N ASP A 43 3.66 4.34 -8.36
CA ASP A 43 3.41 5.25 -9.46
C ASP A 43 3.79 6.69 -9.04
N CYS A 44 3.36 7.10 -7.85
CA CYS A 44 3.70 8.39 -7.25
C CYS A 44 5.22 8.58 -7.03
N VAL A 45 5.93 7.53 -6.59
CA VAL A 45 7.38 7.58 -6.36
C VAL A 45 8.15 7.66 -7.68
N LYS A 46 7.69 6.95 -8.70
CA LYS A 46 8.33 6.92 -10.02
C LYS A 46 7.95 8.12 -10.92
N GLY A 47 6.93 8.89 -10.53
CA GLY A 47 6.39 9.97 -11.36
C GLY A 47 5.63 9.46 -12.59
N GLU A 48 5.09 8.25 -12.51
CA GLU A 48 4.27 7.64 -13.56
C GLU A 48 2.79 7.96 -13.22
N ASN A 49 2.13 8.83 -14.00
CA ASN A 49 0.69 9.13 -13.86
C ASN A 49 -0.09 8.61 -15.07
#